data_AF-A0A946UST3-F1
#
_entry.id   AF-A0A946UST3-F1
#
_cell.length_a   1.000
_cell.length_b   1.000
_cell.length_c   1.000
_cell.angle_alpha   90.00
_cell.angle_beta   90.00
_cell.angle_gamma   90.00
#
_symmetry.space_group_name_H-M   'P 1'
#
loop_
_entity.id
_entity.type
_entity.pdbx_description
1 polymer ?
#
loop_
_entity_poly.entity_id
_entity_poly.type
_entity_poly.pdbx_seq_one_letter_code
_entity_poly.pdbx_strand_id
1 'polypeptide(L)'
;MSHQLNRLKRLTALALLPLIVLACRETAAHGGVVEEDDLCVIKISYLKAHFKIYQPRIDGHEEYCEDLPNASESVFVMEYLHDELKTLPIDFRIIRNVTGKGRFARIEDIADIEDIDGVTVYYAAPRIEPDVYTELFDFTEEGDYIGIVSARPGTNQREHIAVFPFEVGFSGLGYWPLIAVLLLAIQLHYLFMSGRIEKWRASRRIREPQLTVLRGGRDSDE
;
A
#
# COMPACT_ATOMS: atom_id res chain seq x y z
N MET A 1 3.03 47.84 -23.08
CA MET A 1 4.13 46.95 -22.62
C MET A 1 3.70 45.80 -21.70
N SER A 2 2.61 45.92 -20.91
CA SER A 2 2.13 44.86 -19.99
C SER A 2 1.53 43.61 -20.66
N HIS A 3 0.97 43.75 -21.86
CA HIS A 3 0.36 42.62 -22.60
C HIS A 3 1.38 41.61 -23.16
N GLN A 4 2.62 42.03 -23.44
CA GLN A 4 3.67 41.16 -23.96
C GLN A 4 4.28 40.29 -22.85
N LEU A 5 4.45 40.84 -21.64
CA LEU A 5 4.92 40.08 -20.47
C LEU A 5 3.97 38.93 -20.10
N ASN A 6 2.65 39.14 -20.20
CA ASN A 6 1.66 38.12 -19.85
C ASN A 6 1.49 37.04 -20.93
N ARG A 7 1.75 37.35 -22.20
CA ARG A 7 1.81 36.32 -23.26
C ARG A 7 3.06 35.45 -23.11
N LEU A 8 4.18 36.05 -22.73
CA LEU A 8 5.44 35.33 -22.48
C LEU A 8 5.33 34.40 -21.26
N LYS A 9 4.72 34.85 -20.15
CA LYS A 9 4.42 34.00 -18.96
C LYS A 9 3.42 32.87 -19.24
N ARG A 10 2.46 33.09 -20.14
CA ARG A 10 1.47 32.06 -20.54
C ARG A 10 2.07 31.02 -21.50
N LEU A 11 3.02 31.43 -22.35
CA LEU A 11 3.75 30.52 -23.23
C LEU A 11 4.78 29.69 -22.44
N THR A 12 5.45 30.27 -21.44
CA THR A 12 6.37 29.50 -20.58
C THR A 12 5.62 28.53 -19.65
N ALA A 13 4.47 28.92 -19.08
CA ALA A 13 3.67 28.02 -18.24
C ALA A 13 2.97 26.89 -19.03
N LEU A 14 2.61 27.12 -20.30
CA LEU A 14 1.98 26.09 -21.16
C LEU A 14 3.01 25.17 -21.83
N ALA A 15 4.26 25.60 -21.99
CA ALA A 15 5.36 24.77 -22.47
C ALA A 15 6.04 23.96 -21.34
N LEU A 16 5.96 24.40 -20.08
CA LEU A 16 6.49 23.62 -18.94
C LEU A 16 5.65 22.38 -18.61
N LEU A 17 4.34 22.41 -18.85
CA LEU A 17 3.43 21.31 -18.51
C LEU A 17 3.68 20.03 -19.36
N PRO A 18 3.87 20.09 -20.70
CA PRO A 18 4.23 18.91 -21.47
C PRO A 18 5.69 18.49 -21.28
N LEU A 19 6.58 19.38 -20.82
CA LEU A 19 7.97 19.04 -20.50
C LEU A 19 8.08 18.21 -19.21
N ILE A 20 7.19 18.41 -18.24
CA ILE A 20 7.10 17.59 -17.01
C ILE A 20 6.54 16.19 -17.32
N VAL A 21 5.59 16.08 -18.25
CA VAL A 21 5.05 14.76 -18.67
C VAL A 21 6.06 13.99 -19.53
N LEU A 22 6.88 14.65 -20.35
CA LEU A 22 8.02 14.02 -21.04
C LEU A 22 9.24 13.75 -20.14
N ALA A 23 9.34 14.41 -18.98
CA ALA A 23 10.33 14.08 -17.95
C ALA A 23 9.94 12.82 -17.15
N CYS A 24 8.70 12.35 -17.28
CA CYS A 24 8.31 10.99 -16.96
C CYS A 24 8.79 10.04 -18.06
N ARG A 25 10.10 10.04 -18.33
CA ARG A 25 10.72 8.81 -18.82
C ARG A 25 10.53 7.81 -17.70
N GLU A 26 10.10 6.60 -18.03
CA GLU A 26 10.28 5.49 -17.13
C GLU A 26 11.78 5.42 -16.81
N THR A 27 12.16 6.01 -15.69
CA THR A 27 13.38 5.62 -15.03
C THR A 27 13.08 4.19 -14.60
N ALA A 28 13.46 3.25 -15.46
CA ALA A 28 13.88 1.95 -14.98
C ALA A 28 14.85 2.27 -13.84
N ALA A 29 14.38 2.09 -12.61
CA ALA A 29 15.18 2.20 -11.41
C ALA A 29 16.22 1.08 -11.51
N HIS A 30 17.30 1.35 -12.23
CA HIS A 30 18.54 0.59 -12.20
C HIS A 30 19.51 1.47 -11.42
N GLY A 31 19.22 1.57 -10.13
CA GLY A 31 19.93 2.38 -9.17
C GLY A 31 20.26 1.52 -7.96
N GLY A 32 21.43 0.88 -8.03
CA GLY A 32 22.32 0.50 -6.95
C GLY A 32 21.72 0.09 -5.60
N VAL A 33 21.80 -1.23 -5.33
CA VAL A 33 22.01 -1.86 -4.01
C VAL A 33 21.48 -1.05 -2.83
N VAL A 34 20.23 -1.32 -2.49
CA VAL A 34 19.80 -1.39 -1.08
C VAL A 34 19.41 -2.85 -0.86
N GLU A 35 20.42 -3.67 -0.60
CA GLU A 35 20.26 -5.06 -0.17
C GLU A 35 20.25 -5.07 1.36
N GLU A 36 19.22 -4.50 1.99
CA GLU A 36 18.98 -4.64 3.45
C GLU A 36 17.51 -4.65 3.89
N ASP A 37 16.53 -4.36 3.03
CA ASP A 37 15.11 -4.38 3.41
C ASP A 37 14.29 -5.36 2.55
N ASP A 38 14.57 -6.65 2.71
CA ASP A 38 13.53 -7.64 2.41
C ASP A 38 12.36 -7.34 3.35
N LEU A 39 11.24 -6.90 2.76
CA LEU A 39 10.06 -6.31 3.43
C LEU A 39 9.47 -7.17 4.56
N CYS A 40 9.88 -8.44 4.67
CA CYS A 40 9.27 -9.44 5.52
C CYS A 40 10.32 -10.26 6.29
N VAL A 41 11.40 -9.63 6.72
CA VAL A 41 12.40 -10.27 7.60
C VAL A 41 12.09 -9.98 9.05
N ILE A 42 11.83 -11.04 9.83
CA ILE A 42 11.71 -10.94 11.29
C ILE A 42 13.06 -11.21 11.95
N LYS A 43 13.33 -10.48 13.05
CA LYS A 43 14.54 -10.62 13.87
C LYS A 43 14.19 -11.28 15.19
N ILE A 44 14.61 -12.52 15.37
CA ILE A 44 14.51 -13.27 16.62
C ILE A 44 15.84 -13.10 17.35
N SER A 45 15.95 -12.03 18.16
CA SER A 45 17.23 -11.63 18.75
C SER A 45 18.29 -11.31 17.69
N TYR A 46 19.34 -12.12 17.56
CA TYR A 46 20.39 -11.99 16.54
C TYR A 46 20.12 -12.85 15.29
N LEU A 47 19.09 -13.70 15.33
CA LEU A 47 18.70 -14.59 14.24
C LEU A 47 17.69 -13.88 13.33
N LYS A 48 17.71 -14.22 12.05
CA LYS A 48 16.79 -13.69 11.04
C LYS A 48 16.03 -14.84 10.36
N ALA A 49 14.77 -14.60 10.04
CA ALA A 49 13.95 -15.46 9.19
C ALA A 49 13.10 -14.63 8.22
N HIS A 50 12.87 -15.12 7.01
CA HIS A 50 11.86 -14.58 6.10
C HIS A 50 10.51 -15.10 6.56
N PHE A 51 9.59 -14.19 6.81
CA PHE A 51 8.25 -14.50 7.24
C PHE A 51 7.27 -14.12 6.15
N LYS A 52 6.41 -15.05 5.76
CA LYS A 52 5.43 -14.87 4.69
C LYS A 52 4.11 -15.45 5.13
N ILE A 53 3.03 -14.81 4.68
CA ILE A 53 1.68 -15.24 4.96
C ILE A 53 0.97 -15.41 3.63
N TYR A 54 0.32 -16.56 3.43
CA TYR A 54 -0.43 -16.87 2.23
C TYR A 54 -1.91 -17.05 2.55
N GLN A 55 -2.79 -16.54 1.69
CA GLN A 55 -4.23 -16.81 1.74
C GLN A 55 -4.66 -17.61 0.50
N PRO A 56 -4.40 -18.93 0.46
CA PRO A 56 -4.51 -19.72 -0.76
C PRO A 56 -5.92 -19.78 -1.35
N ARG A 57 -6.96 -19.55 -0.53
CA ARG A 57 -8.36 -19.52 -0.97
C ARG A 57 -8.76 -18.23 -1.69
N ILE A 58 -8.08 -17.12 -1.39
CA ILE A 58 -8.41 -15.79 -1.92
C ILE A 58 -7.47 -15.44 -3.07
N ASP A 59 -6.16 -15.41 -2.79
CA ASP A 59 -5.15 -14.84 -3.69
C ASP A 59 -4.10 -15.88 -4.14
N GLY A 60 -4.34 -17.16 -3.85
CA GLY A 60 -3.56 -18.30 -4.35
C GLY A 60 -2.12 -18.36 -3.81
N HIS A 61 -1.21 -17.65 -4.47
CA HIS A 61 0.23 -17.67 -4.17
C HIS A 61 0.79 -16.28 -3.83
N GLU A 62 -0.05 -15.27 -3.68
CA GLU A 62 0.38 -13.93 -3.26
C GLU A 62 0.94 -13.97 -1.82
N GLU A 63 2.04 -13.25 -1.60
CA GLU A 63 2.77 -13.19 -0.33
C GLU A 63 2.40 -11.92 0.44
N TYR A 64 1.98 -12.09 1.70
CA TYR A 64 1.67 -11.00 2.63
C TYR A 64 2.59 -11.04 3.85
N CYS A 65 2.71 -9.90 4.55
CA CYS A 65 3.65 -9.76 5.66
C CYS A 65 3.00 -9.08 6.87
N GLU A 66 2.50 -7.85 6.69
CA GLU A 66 1.81 -7.09 7.74
C GLU A 66 0.33 -6.90 7.45
N ASP A 67 -0.09 -6.90 6.18
CA ASP A 67 -1.47 -6.60 5.78
C ASP A 67 -2.09 -7.80 5.05
N LEU A 68 -3.08 -8.45 5.65
CA LEU A 68 -3.87 -9.50 5.01
C LEU A 68 -5.18 -8.91 4.49
N PRO A 69 -5.59 -9.22 3.25
CA PRO A 69 -6.74 -8.57 2.63
C PRO A 69 -8.08 -9.01 3.22
N ASN A 70 -8.20 -10.23 3.74
CA ASN A 70 -9.47 -10.79 4.22
C ASN A 70 -9.29 -11.66 5.47
N ALA A 71 -10.35 -11.78 6.28
CA ALA A 71 -10.44 -12.81 7.30
C ALA A 71 -10.72 -14.18 6.64
N SER A 72 -9.67 -15.00 6.52
CA SER A 72 -9.71 -16.32 5.88
C SER A 72 -8.57 -17.19 6.40
N GLU A 73 -8.63 -18.49 6.09
CA GLU A 73 -7.53 -19.45 6.20
C GLU A 73 -6.24 -18.85 5.66
N SER A 74 -5.26 -18.74 6.54
CA SER A 74 -3.96 -18.14 6.31
C SER A 74 -2.87 -19.12 6.71
N VAL A 75 -1.85 -19.24 5.88
CA VAL A 75 -0.69 -20.10 6.09
C VAL A 75 0.51 -19.21 6.37
N PHE A 76 1.03 -19.31 7.58
CA PHE A 76 2.22 -18.62 8.05
C PHE A 76 3.43 -19.49 7.77
N VAL A 77 4.41 -18.94 7.06
CA VAL A 77 5.62 -19.63 6.63
C VAL A 77 6.82 -18.84 7.08
N MET A 78 7.72 -19.49 7.81
CA MET A 78 8.96 -18.90 8.28
C MET A 78 10.15 -19.70 7.72
N GLU A 79 10.88 -19.08 6.81
CA GLU A 79 12.09 -19.61 6.19
C GLU A 79 13.32 -19.06 6.90
N TYR A 80 14.19 -19.93 7.40
CA TYR A 80 15.31 -19.51 8.23
C TYR A 80 16.47 -18.96 7.39
N LEU A 81 16.97 -17.76 7.74
CA LEU A 81 18.23 -17.26 7.17
C LEU A 81 19.45 -17.79 7.91
N HIS A 82 19.28 -18.20 9.18
CA HIS A 82 20.34 -18.71 10.04
C HIS A 82 20.04 -20.15 10.44
N ASP A 83 21.02 -21.04 10.27
CA ASP A 83 20.86 -22.48 10.54
C ASP A 83 20.56 -22.82 12.01
N GLU A 84 20.88 -21.91 12.94
CA GLU A 84 20.61 -22.11 14.37
C GLU A 84 19.11 -22.35 14.63
N LEU A 85 18.22 -21.63 13.95
CA LEU A 85 16.76 -21.76 14.11
C LEU A 85 16.24 -23.16 13.79
N LYS A 86 16.92 -23.90 12.89
CA LYS A 86 16.56 -25.26 12.48
C LYS A 86 16.65 -26.29 13.61
N THR A 87 17.41 -25.97 14.65
CA THR A 87 17.68 -26.87 15.79
C THR A 87 16.97 -26.46 17.07
N LEU A 88 16.31 -25.30 17.06
CA LEU A 88 15.64 -24.75 18.22
C LEU A 88 14.16 -25.12 18.20
N PRO A 89 13.56 -25.44 19.37
CA PRO A 89 12.12 -25.52 19.49
C PRO A 89 11.53 -24.12 19.37
N ILE A 90 10.63 -23.96 18.40
CA ILE A 90 9.95 -22.71 18.10
C ILE A 90 8.48 -22.84 18.47
N ASP A 91 7.98 -21.92 19.30
CA ASP A 91 6.55 -21.72 19.51
C ASP A 91 6.04 -20.49 18.77
N PHE A 92 4.76 -20.59 18.39
CA PHE A 92 4.09 -19.57 17.60
C PHE A 92 2.74 -19.26 18.24
N ARG A 93 2.49 -17.98 18.46
CA ARG A 93 1.27 -17.49 19.10
C ARG A 93 0.70 -16.33 18.29
N ILE A 94 -0.61 -16.29 18.16
CA ILE A 94 -1.33 -15.13 17.63
C ILE A 94 -2.25 -14.61 18.74
N ILE A 95 -2.17 -13.32 19.01
CA ILE A 95 -3.04 -12.61 19.96
C ILE A 95 -3.79 -11.48 19.25
N ARG A 96 -4.93 -11.07 19.80
CA ARG A 96 -5.57 -9.81 19.40
C ARG A 96 -4.75 -8.64 19.91
N ASN A 97 -4.65 -7.57 19.11
CA ASN A 97 -3.93 -6.39 19.52
C ASN A 97 -4.74 -5.55 20.51
N VAL A 98 -4.42 -5.68 21.80
CA VAL A 98 -5.02 -4.87 22.88
C VAL A 98 -4.10 -3.74 23.37
N THR A 99 -2.92 -3.58 22.76
CA THR A 99 -1.89 -2.62 23.19
C THR A 99 -2.25 -1.16 22.85
N GLY A 100 -3.16 -0.96 21.89
CA GLY A 100 -3.47 0.36 21.34
C GLY A 100 -2.33 0.97 20.50
N LYS A 101 -1.27 0.21 20.20
CA LYS A 101 -0.14 0.65 19.37
C LYS A 101 -0.28 0.29 17.89
N GLY A 102 -1.29 -0.52 17.53
CA GLY A 102 -1.48 -1.01 16.15
C GLY A 102 -0.21 -1.66 15.62
N ARG A 103 0.21 -1.26 14.42
CA ARG A 103 1.44 -1.68 13.73
C ARG A 103 2.77 -1.35 14.45
N PHE A 104 2.75 -0.57 15.53
CA PHE A 104 3.96 -0.16 16.25
C PHE A 104 4.17 -0.92 17.57
N ALA A 105 3.38 -1.97 17.84
CA ALA A 105 3.52 -2.78 19.04
C ALA A 105 4.90 -3.47 19.08
N ARG A 106 5.56 -3.43 20.24
CA ARG A 106 6.86 -4.06 20.49
C ARG A 106 6.78 -5.08 21.62
N ILE A 107 7.86 -5.83 21.83
CA ILE A 107 7.96 -6.83 22.89
C ILE A 107 7.69 -6.24 24.29
N GLU A 108 8.08 -4.99 24.53
CA GLU A 108 7.80 -4.30 25.79
C GLU A 108 6.29 -4.11 25.99
N ASP A 109 5.55 -3.74 24.92
CA ASP A 109 4.10 -3.56 25.00
C ASP A 109 3.36 -4.89 25.22
N ILE A 110 3.93 -6.02 24.77
CA ILE A 110 3.37 -7.36 25.03
C ILE A 110 3.63 -7.80 26.47
N ALA A 111 4.81 -7.48 27.02
CA ALA A 111 5.16 -7.81 28.38
C ALA A 111 4.27 -7.09 29.42
N ASP A 112 3.69 -5.95 29.05
CA ASP A 112 2.75 -5.18 29.87
C ASP A 112 1.32 -5.75 29.87
N ILE A 113 1.02 -6.78 29.06
CA ILE A 113 -0.31 -7.43 29.02
C ILE A 113 -0.46 -8.35 30.24
N GLU A 114 -1.42 -8.04 31.13
CA GLU A 114 -1.67 -8.81 32.36
C GLU A 114 -2.07 -10.27 32.11
N ASP A 115 -2.96 -10.50 31.14
CA ASP A 115 -3.46 -11.82 30.75
C ASP A 115 -3.32 -12.03 29.24
N ILE A 116 -2.14 -12.51 28.84
CA ILE A 116 -1.85 -12.82 27.43
C ILE A 116 -2.70 -14.00 26.91
N ASP A 117 -3.04 -14.96 27.77
CA ASP A 117 -3.80 -16.14 27.37
C ASP A 117 -5.26 -15.78 27.07
N GLY A 118 -5.83 -14.82 27.81
CA GLY A 118 -7.18 -14.28 27.55
C GLY A 118 -7.33 -13.55 26.21
N VAL A 119 -6.23 -13.04 25.64
CA VAL A 119 -6.22 -12.37 24.32
C VAL A 119 -5.63 -13.25 23.21
N THR A 120 -5.19 -14.46 23.53
CA THR A 120 -4.63 -15.41 22.57
C THR A 120 -5.74 -16.04 21.72
N VAL A 121 -5.60 -15.95 20.40
CA VAL A 121 -6.51 -16.59 19.43
C VAL A 121 -5.96 -17.88 18.86
N TYR A 122 -4.63 -18.03 18.85
CA TYR A 122 -3.96 -19.24 18.40
C TYR A 122 -2.65 -19.46 19.16
N TYR A 123 -2.34 -20.72 19.48
CA TYR A 123 -1.07 -21.11 20.07
C TYR A 123 -0.63 -22.49 19.57
N ALA A 124 0.56 -22.53 18.97
CA ALA A 124 1.27 -23.75 18.62
C ALA A 124 2.41 -23.99 19.61
N ALA A 125 2.40 -25.17 20.23
CA ALA A 125 3.41 -25.55 21.21
C ALA A 125 4.82 -25.63 20.59
N PRO A 126 5.89 -25.44 21.40
CA PRO A 126 7.25 -25.45 20.88
C PRO A 126 7.60 -26.77 20.17
N ARG A 127 8.03 -26.68 18.90
CA ARG A 127 8.55 -27.83 18.14
C ARG A 127 9.77 -27.45 17.31
N ILE A 128 10.63 -28.43 17.06
CA ILE A 128 11.79 -28.27 16.18
C ILE A 128 11.33 -28.58 14.76
N GLU A 129 11.57 -27.66 13.84
CA GLU A 129 11.29 -27.82 12.42
C GLU A 129 12.55 -27.46 11.62
N PRO A 130 13.28 -28.45 11.05
CA PRO A 130 14.61 -28.21 10.49
C PRO A 130 14.60 -27.53 9.11
N ASP A 131 13.50 -27.61 8.37
CA ASP A 131 13.43 -27.08 7.00
C ASP A 131 12.78 -25.69 6.98
N VAL A 132 11.46 -25.65 7.17
CA VAL A 132 10.64 -24.42 7.15
C VAL A 132 9.54 -24.55 8.19
N TYR A 133 9.40 -23.57 9.06
CA TYR A 133 8.31 -23.55 10.04
C TYR A 133 7.02 -23.09 9.37
N THR A 134 5.96 -23.89 9.48
CA THR A 134 4.66 -23.58 8.88
C THR A 134 3.55 -23.74 9.91
N GLU A 135 2.63 -22.77 9.96
CA GLU A 135 1.42 -22.80 10.78
C GLU A 135 0.20 -22.39 9.96
N LEU A 136 -0.95 -23.00 10.25
CA LEU A 136 -2.20 -22.69 9.58
C LEU A 136 -3.21 -22.19 10.61
N PHE A 137 -3.84 -21.06 10.33
CA PHE A 137 -4.88 -20.50 11.16
C PHE A 137 -5.99 -19.87 10.31
N ASP A 138 -7.24 -20.08 10.72
CA ASP A 138 -8.42 -19.57 10.03
C ASP A 138 -8.99 -18.36 10.78
N PHE A 139 -8.85 -17.18 10.17
CA PHE A 139 -9.38 -15.94 10.72
C PHE A 139 -10.87 -15.83 10.42
N THR A 140 -11.69 -15.71 11.46
CA THR A 140 -13.13 -15.46 11.34
C THR A 140 -13.50 -13.99 11.44
N GLU A 141 -12.60 -13.15 11.96
CA GLU A 141 -12.83 -11.73 12.22
C GLU A 141 -11.66 -10.88 11.71
N GLU A 142 -12.01 -9.77 11.07
CA GLU A 142 -11.06 -8.71 10.69
C GLU A 142 -10.62 -7.92 11.92
N GLY A 143 -9.41 -7.37 11.87
CA GLY A 143 -8.85 -6.54 12.93
C GLY A 143 -7.34 -6.62 13.05
N ASP A 144 -6.84 -5.97 14.10
CA ASP A 144 -5.41 -5.94 14.43
C ASP A 144 -5.02 -7.16 15.28
N TYR A 145 -3.98 -7.85 14.85
CA TYR A 145 -3.41 -9.00 15.52
C TYR A 145 -1.91 -8.79 15.75
N ILE A 146 -1.37 -9.59 16.66
CA ILE A 146 0.06 -9.63 16.93
C ILE A 146 0.47 -11.08 16.94
N GLY A 147 1.44 -11.42 16.10
CA GLY A 147 2.09 -12.70 16.16
C GLY A 147 3.37 -12.64 16.99
N ILE A 148 3.60 -13.71 17.73
CA ILE A 148 4.73 -13.84 18.65
C ILE A 148 5.40 -15.17 18.31
N VAL A 149 6.69 -15.08 17.97
CA VAL A 149 7.54 -16.25 17.75
C VAL A 149 8.56 -16.30 18.86
N SER A 150 8.68 -17.45 19.52
CA SER A 150 9.72 -17.67 20.51
C SER A 150 10.59 -18.86 20.13
N ALA A 151 11.90 -18.67 20.17
CA ALA A 151 12.90 -19.73 20.04
C ALA A 151 13.58 -19.96 21.39
N ARG A 152 13.49 -21.20 21.91
CA ARG A 152 14.00 -21.57 23.25
C ARG A 152 15.22 -22.49 23.17
N PRO A 153 16.44 -22.02 23.42
CA PRO A 153 17.63 -22.88 23.42
C PRO A 153 17.79 -23.65 24.74
N GLY A 154 16.92 -24.64 24.99
CA GLY A 154 16.98 -25.48 26.20
C GLY A 154 16.81 -24.71 27.52
N THR A 155 17.01 -25.39 28.66
CA THR A 155 16.58 -24.91 29.99
C THR A 155 17.42 -23.80 30.62
N ASN A 156 18.62 -23.52 30.11
CA ASN A 156 19.59 -22.60 30.73
C ASN A 156 19.99 -21.41 29.83
N GLN A 157 19.31 -21.19 28.70
CA GLN A 157 19.60 -20.07 27.81
C GLN A 157 18.43 -19.08 27.75
N ARG A 158 18.72 -17.85 27.31
CA ARG A 158 17.70 -16.81 27.18
C ARG A 158 16.74 -17.18 26.06
N GLU A 159 15.46 -17.03 26.34
CA GLU A 159 14.41 -17.13 25.33
C GLU A 159 14.53 -15.96 24.35
N HIS A 160 14.45 -16.26 23.06
CA HIS A 160 14.53 -15.25 22.01
C HIS A 160 13.14 -15.07 21.41
N ILE A 161 12.55 -13.90 21.66
CA ILE A 161 11.18 -13.59 21.23
C ILE A 161 11.23 -12.54 20.12
N ALA A 162 10.44 -12.76 19.06
CA ALA A 162 10.12 -11.77 18.05
C ALA A 162 8.62 -11.51 18.06
N VAL A 163 8.25 -10.24 17.87
CA VAL A 163 6.87 -9.78 17.83
C VAL A 163 6.64 -9.09 16.49
N PHE A 164 5.57 -9.47 15.80
CA PHE A 164 5.19 -8.91 14.52
C PHE A 164 3.69 -8.53 14.53
N PRO A 165 3.35 -7.23 14.57
CA PRO A 165 1.97 -6.79 14.44
C PRO A 165 1.51 -6.87 12.98
N PHE A 166 0.27 -7.28 12.76
CA PHE A 166 -0.33 -7.40 11.43
C PHE A 166 -1.85 -7.12 11.46
N GLU A 167 -2.41 -6.70 10.34
CA GLU A 167 -3.82 -6.31 10.16
C GLU A 167 -4.51 -7.30 9.22
N VAL A 168 -5.75 -7.71 9.55
CA VAL A 168 -6.58 -8.59 8.74
C VAL A 168 -7.82 -7.83 8.29
N GLY A 169 -8.11 -7.84 6.98
CA GLY A 169 -9.20 -7.06 6.37
C GLY A 169 -8.72 -5.74 5.75
N PHE A 170 -7.42 -5.60 5.48
CA PHE A 170 -6.87 -4.36 4.95
C PHE A 170 -7.19 -4.20 3.46
N SER A 171 -7.95 -3.15 3.12
CA SER A 171 -8.40 -2.90 1.73
C SER A 171 -7.43 -2.06 0.88
N GLY A 172 -6.29 -1.60 1.41
CA GLY A 172 -5.25 -0.90 0.64
C GLY A 172 -5.59 0.52 0.15
N LEU A 173 -6.87 0.92 0.15
CA LEU A 173 -7.29 2.20 -0.43
C LEU A 173 -6.97 3.40 0.48
N GLY A 174 -6.92 3.20 1.80
CA GLY A 174 -6.53 4.23 2.77
C GLY A 174 -7.13 5.61 2.47
N TYR A 175 -6.28 6.64 2.44
CA TYR A 175 -6.67 8.02 2.13
C TYR A 175 -6.60 8.38 0.63
N TRP A 176 -6.25 7.43 -0.24
CA TRP A 176 -6.00 7.70 -1.66
C TRP A 176 -7.23 8.24 -2.40
N PRO A 177 -8.46 7.70 -2.19
CA PRO A 177 -9.66 8.27 -2.80
C PRO A 177 -9.91 9.72 -2.39
N LEU A 178 -9.67 10.07 -1.12
CA LEU A 178 -9.83 11.44 -0.62
C LEU A 178 -8.81 12.40 -1.25
N ILE A 179 -7.55 11.96 -1.38
CA ILE A 179 -6.50 12.74 -2.05
C ILE A 179 -6.86 12.93 -3.53
N ALA A 180 -7.34 11.89 -4.21
CA ALA A 180 -7.78 11.99 -5.61
C ALA A 180 -8.93 12.98 -5.79
N VAL A 181 -9.94 12.94 -4.90
CA VAL A 181 -11.05 13.90 -4.88
C VAL A 181 -10.54 15.33 -4.62
N LEU A 182 -9.62 15.51 -3.68
CA LEU A 182 -9.02 16.81 -3.38
C LEU A 182 -8.25 17.37 -4.58
N LEU A 183 -7.44 16.55 -5.25
CA LEU A 183 -6.70 16.93 -6.46
C LEU A 183 -7.65 17.30 -7.61
N LEU A 184 -8.72 16.52 -7.81
CA LEU A 184 -9.75 16.84 -8.80
C LEU A 184 -10.47 18.15 -8.47
N ALA A 185 -10.79 18.39 -7.20
CA ALA A 185 -11.42 19.64 -6.76
C ALA A 185 -10.51 20.85 -7.01
N ILE A 186 -9.21 20.74 -6.70
CA ILE A 186 -8.21 21.79 -7.00
C ILE A 186 -8.13 22.03 -8.51
N GLN A 187 -8.08 20.98 -9.32
CA GLN A 187 -8.01 21.09 -10.78
C GLN A 187 -9.25 21.75 -11.37
N LEU A 188 -10.44 21.37 -10.90
CA LEU A 188 -11.71 22.00 -11.31
C LEU A 188 -11.79 23.45 -10.88
N HIS A 189 -11.37 23.78 -9.66
CA HIS A 189 -11.31 25.15 -9.16
C HIS A 189 -10.37 26.02 -10.02
N TYR A 190 -9.18 25.50 -10.36
CA TYR A 190 -8.25 26.17 -11.26
C TYR A 190 -8.84 26.38 -12.67
N LEU A 191 -9.54 25.38 -13.22
CA LEU A 191 -10.20 25.49 -14.53
C LEU A 191 -11.34 26.53 -14.54
N PHE A 192 -12.09 26.60 -13.44
CA PHE A 192 -13.13 27.60 -13.24
C PHE A 192 -12.53 29.01 -13.14
N MET A 193 -11.53 29.22 -12.28
CA MET A 193 -10.88 30.51 -12.07
C MET A 193 -10.07 30.99 -13.28
N SER A 194 -9.51 30.09 -14.09
CA SER A 194 -8.71 30.45 -15.27
C SER A 194 -9.54 30.93 -16.47
N GLY A 195 -10.87 30.97 -16.37
CA GLY A 195 -11.78 31.42 -17.44
C GLY A 195 -11.70 30.58 -18.71
N ARG A 196 -11.09 29.38 -18.64
CA ARG A 196 -10.93 28.47 -19.77
C ARG A 196 -12.26 27.89 -20.24
N ILE A 197 -13.22 27.73 -19.33
CA ILE A 197 -14.56 27.22 -19.61
C ILE A 197 -15.34 28.18 -20.53
N GLU A 198 -15.23 29.49 -20.30
CA GLU A 198 -15.90 30.50 -21.14
C GLU A 198 -15.34 30.53 -22.56
N LYS A 199 -14.01 30.43 -22.70
CA LYS A 199 -13.35 30.36 -24.02
C LYS A 199 -13.73 29.10 -24.80
N TRP A 200 -13.84 27.97 -24.11
CA TRP A 200 -14.26 26.72 -24.72
C TRP A 200 -15.73 26.74 -25.16
N ARG A 201 -16.62 27.34 -24.35
CA ARG A 201 -18.04 27.57 -24.71
C ARG A 201 -18.18 28.53 -25.90
N ALA A 202 -17.39 29.60 -25.95
CA ALA A 202 -17.39 30.55 -27.06
C ALA A 202 -16.93 29.90 -28.38
N SER A 203 -15.92 29.03 -28.33
CA SER A 203 -15.40 28.34 -29.52
C SER A 203 -16.38 27.31 -30.11
N ARG A 204 -17.30 26.75 -29.31
CA ARG A 204 -18.35 25.84 -29.81
C ARG A 204 -19.51 26.56 -30.49
N ARG A 205 -19.74 27.85 -30.22
CA ARG A 205 -20.81 28.65 -30.85
C ARG A 205 -20.48 29.12 -32.27
N ILE A 206 -19.20 29.16 -32.65
CA ILE A 206 -18.73 29.64 -33.97
C ILE A 206 -18.76 28.52 -35.04
N ARG A 207 -19.10 27.27 -34.64
CA ARG A 207 -19.18 26.10 -35.53
C ARG A 207 -20.62 25.69 -35.85
N GLU A 208 -21.50 26.67 -36.10
CA GLU A 208 -22.67 26.43 -36.95
C GLU A 208 -22.29 26.89 -38.37
N PRO A 209 -22.27 25.98 -39.37
CA PRO A 209 -21.99 26.39 -40.74
C PRO A 209 -23.17 27.21 -41.26
N GLN A 210 -22.91 28.44 -41.74
CA GLN A 210 -23.86 29.17 -42.56
C GLN A 210 -24.24 28.32 -43.78
N LEU A 211 -25.42 27.71 -43.74
CA LEU A 211 -26.06 27.10 -44.90
C LEU A 211 -27.33 27.88 -45.22
N THR A 212 -27.24 29.19 -45.40
CA THR A 212 -28.34 30.00 -45.91
C THR A 212 -27.75 31.23 -46.59
N VAL A 213 -27.91 31.29 -47.91
CA VAL A 213 -27.86 32.45 -48.84
C VAL A 213 -27.04 32.06 -50.08
N LEU A 214 -27.62 31.20 -50.92
CA LEU A 214 -27.45 31.22 -52.38
C LEU A 214 -28.76 30.73 -53.01
N ARG A 215 -29.86 31.42 -52.73
CA ARG A 215 -31.13 31.27 -53.45
C ARG A 215 -31.76 32.65 -53.57
N GLY A 216 -31.66 33.25 -54.75
CA GLY A 216 -32.26 34.55 -55.04
C GLY A 216 -31.52 35.30 -56.14
N GLY A 217 -31.62 34.80 -57.37
CA GLY A 217 -31.04 35.44 -58.55
C GLY A 217 -31.82 35.02 -59.79
N ARG A 218 -33.12 35.37 -59.82
CA ARG A 218 -33.98 35.32 -61.00
C ARG A 218 -35.20 36.22 -60.77
N ASP A 219 -35.14 37.43 -61.29
CA ASP A 219 -36.20 38.13 -62.07
C ASP A 219 -35.63 39.50 -62.45
N SER A 220 -35.48 39.81 -63.74
CA SER A 220 -36.50 40.37 -64.65
C SER A 220 -36.65 41.86 -64.42
N ASP A 221 -36.17 42.69 -65.36
CA ASP A 221 -36.82 43.92 -65.84
C ASP A 221 -36.02 44.55 -67.01
N GLU A 222 -36.79 44.88 -68.06
CA GLU A 222 -36.57 45.74 -69.26
C GLU A 222 -35.38 45.51 -70.22
#